data_AF-A0A947MIZ6-F1
#
_entry.id   AF-A0A947MIZ6-F1
#
_cell.length_a   1.000
_cell.length_b   1.000
_cell.length_c   1.000
_cell.angle_alpha   90.00
_cell.angle_beta   90.00
_cell.angle_gamma   90.00
#
_symmetry.space_group_name_H-M   'P 1'
#
loop_
_entity.id
_entity.type
_entity.pdbx_description
1 polymer ?
#
loop_
_entity_poly.entity_id
_entity_poly.type
_entity_poly.pdbx_seq_one_letter_code
_entity_poly.pdbx_strand_id
1 'polypeptide(L)'
;MAETPSGLPLAWPVRFKKMCQSAFAVGLFLLLLTVGLLFYFQQRLLLDYRSNYQTSAEKAAQLLTEELKPLLLIAGFDGIYSTRTLQKIRDAVFKVEAGNAAYLFIADKNGIFVHHPNRELSIASVNVQAFFPQKTLPTLKQALEQKERKFIRYTDQGQVFWLFMEPLADSSFFMGLVCSESELALIPEIQRFYLLLFLLASAVLVLGLALAQQLWQLRYRDFKRLSAYASLALIANISFAWFLQIQLNVAPSLPQNLQSPTDLTRYRALIQVTASAQSKGDPLFVPTGLQIRALSFEKPDLVRISGDYWQKFSPGRGSRIPEAERGLIFPQARQVHFRDNYLRETPQEELLGGRFEVLLQQPLNHTRYPLNREQILIRFSAPESSENLVLIPDLEAYSDSQNLGLDSAFQIDGWQVYQTGFNYVLPESSGLHLSANVQRQTPELTLKLSIRRSFWGVVILNLLYVGMVLLLLFWVLIRTTHRYQELYRPLDIFGPAIGLLFPLLFAHSNLHLGVTGVERLFYLDFFYFIVYWMIVVVVAHFLFQDKEPEAFWNLDDGILLKATYWPFVFGFLEGVTLLVFW
;
A
#
# COMPACT_ATOMS: atom_id res chain seq x y z
N MET A 1 14.26 -19.81 -86.53
CA MET A 1 13.10 -18.90 -86.66
C MET A 1 11.97 -19.47 -85.81
N ALA A 2 11.63 -18.79 -84.71
CA ALA A 2 10.46 -18.93 -83.83
C ALA A 2 10.90 -18.39 -82.45
N GLU A 3 10.62 -17.12 -82.17
CA GLU A 3 9.49 -16.65 -81.35
C GLU A 3 9.91 -16.40 -79.89
N THR A 4 10.11 -15.13 -79.58
CA THR A 4 9.93 -14.59 -78.23
C THR A 4 8.46 -14.66 -77.85
N PRO A 5 8.16 -14.87 -76.55
CA PRO A 5 7.09 -14.11 -75.93
C PRO A 5 7.60 -13.26 -74.78
N SER A 6 7.21 -12.01 -74.88
CA SER A 6 7.25 -10.93 -73.90
C SER A 6 6.49 -11.24 -72.60
N GLY A 7 6.98 -10.66 -71.51
CA GLY A 7 6.11 -9.99 -70.52
C GLY A 7 5.98 -10.65 -69.15
N LEU A 8 6.55 -10.00 -68.13
CA LEU A 8 5.81 -9.42 -67.00
C LEU A 8 6.79 -8.63 -66.11
N PRO A 9 6.52 -7.34 -65.81
CA PRO A 9 7.40 -6.54 -64.96
C PRO A 9 7.31 -7.00 -63.49
N LEU A 10 8.46 -7.08 -62.85
CA LEU A 10 8.67 -7.35 -61.42
C LEU A 10 7.92 -6.31 -60.55
N ALA A 11 6.61 -6.51 -60.31
CA ALA A 11 5.78 -5.65 -59.45
C ALA A 11 5.89 -6.01 -57.94
N TRP A 12 6.95 -6.72 -57.54
CA TRP A 12 7.13 -7.22 -56.17
C TRP A 12 7.71 -6.22 -55.15
N PRO A 13 8.65 -5.30 -55.47
CA PRO A 13 9.28 -4.46 -54.43
C PRO A 13 8.35 -3.34 -53.91
N VAL A 14 7.36 -2.92 -54.69
CA VAL A 14 6.41 -1.84 -54.30
C VAL A 14 5.31 -2.35 -53.36
N ARG A 15 4.83 -3.59 -53.56
CA ARG A 15 3.89 -4.24 -52.63
C ARG A 15 4.55 -4.56 -51.28
N PHE A 16 5.83 -4.94 -51.30
CA PHE A 16 6.66 -5.23 -50.12
C PHE A 16 6.82 -4.01 -49.17
N LYS A 17 7.14 -2.83 -49.72
CA LYS A 17 7.27 -1.59 -48.92
C LYS A 17 5.93 -1.16 -48.30
N LYS A 18 4.83 -1.33 -49.04
CA LYS A 18 3.46 -1.04 -48.56
C LYS A 18 3.00 -1.98 -47.45
N MET A 19 3.45 -3.25 -47.47
CA MET A 19 3.11 -4.23 -46.43
C MET A 19 3.83 -3.96 -45.10
N CYS A 20 5.13 -3.62 -45.14
CA CYS A 20 5.87 -3.22 -43.93
C CYS A 20 5.35 -1.89 -43.36
N GLN A 21 5.00 -0.93 -44.22
CA GLN A 21 4.40 0.33 -43.78
C GLN A 21 3.03 0.13 -43.13
N SER A 22 2.21 -0.80 -43.65
CA SER A 22 0.90 -1.10 -43.06
C SER A 22 1.02 -1.84 -41.73
N ALA A 23 1.93 -2.81 -41.60
CA ALA A 23 2.16 -3.48 -40.31
C ALA A 23 2.68 -2.51 -39.24
N PHE A 24 3.61 -1.62 -39.58
CA PHE A 24 4.08 -0.56 -38.68
C PHE A 24 2.97 0.43 -38.31
N ALA A 25 2.15 0.85 -39.29
CA ALA A 25 1.04 1.76 -39.06
C ALA A 25 -0.04 1.14 -38.17
N VAL A 26 -0.33 -0.16 -38.32
CA VAL A 26 -1.29 -0.87 -37.46
C VAL A 26 -0.74 -1.00 -36.03
N GLY A 27 0.54 -1.35 -35.86
CA GLY A 27 1.17 -1.40 -34.54
C GLY A 27 1.19 -0.04 -33.83
N LEU A 28 1.53 1.03 -34.56
CA LEU A 28 1.52 2.40 -34.05
C LEU A 28 0.09 2.88 -33.74
N PHE A 29 -0.88 2.56 -34.58
CA PHE A 29 -2.29 2.91 -34.36
C PHE A 29 -2.86 2.22 -33.12
N LEU A 30 -2.59 0.92 -32.93
CA LEU A 30 -3.01 0.19 -31.75
C LEU A 30 -2.37 0.76 -30.47
N LEU A 31 -1.09 1.15 -30.54
CA LEU A 31 -0.39 1.79 -29.42
C LEU A 31 -0.95 3.18 -29.10
N LEU A 32 -1.28 3.99 -30.12
CA LEU A 32 -1.87 5.31 -29.90
C LEU A 32 -3.32 5.22 -29.38
N LEU A 33 -4.09 4.24 -29.86
CA LEU A 33 -5.47 4.02 -29.43
C LEU A 33 -5.54 3.54 -27.98
N THR A 34 -4.62 2.66 -27.57
CA THR A 34 -4.52 2.27 -26.16
C THR A 34 -4.15 3.46 -25.29
N VAL A 35 -3.12 4.24 -25.64
CA VAL A 35 -2.71 5.46 -24.92
C VAL A 35 -3.82 6.53 -24.84
N GLY A 36 -4.64 6.67 -25.89
CA GLY A 36 -5.76 7.61 -25.91
C GLY A 36 -6.92 7.21 -24.98
N LEU A 37 -7.36 5.95 -25.03
CA LEU A 37 -8.35 5.41 -24.08
C LEU A 37 -7.85 5.51 -22.63
N LEU A 38 -6.54 5.33 -22.45
CA LEU A 38 -5.81 5.44 -21.19
C LEU A 38 -6.01 6.80 -20.49
N PHE A 39 -5.75 7.90 -21.21
CA PHE A 39 -5.91 9.25 -20.68
C PHE A 39 -7.38 9.56 -20.34
N TYR A 40 -8.31 9.05 -21.15
CA TYR A 40 -9.74 9.27 -20.97
C TYR A 40 -10.29 8.64 -19.67
N PHE A 41 -9.97 7.37 -19.39
CA PHE A 41 -10.47 6.69 -18.19
C PHE A 41 -9.92 7.30 -16.89
N GLN A 42 -8.64 7.70 -16.86
CA GLN A 42 -8.03 8.33 -15.69
C GLN A 42 -8.69 9.67 -15.34
N GLN A 43 -8.97 10.50 -16.34
CA GLN A 43 -9.64 11.78 -16.14
C GLN A 43 -11.09 11.60 -15.66
N ARG A 44 -11.81 10.61 -16.20
CA ARG A 44 -13.21 10.36 -15.83
C ARG A 44 -13.38 9.89 -14.39
N LEU A 45 -12.52 8.98 -13.93
CA LEU A 45 -12.52 8.51 -12.53
C LEU A 45 -12.32 9.66 -11.53
N LEU A 46 -11.36 10.57 -11.79
CA LEU A 46 -11.10 11.72 -10.92
C LEU A 46 -12.29 12.69 -10.82
N LEU A 47 -13.08 12.84 -11.88
CA LEU A 47 -14.24 13.73 -11.91
C LEU A 47 -15.43 13.16 -11.11
N ASP A 48 -15.72 11.87 -11.23
CA ASP A 48 -16.86 11.24 -10.55
C ASP A 48 -16.70 11.26 -9.02
N TYR A 49 -15.47 11.07 -8.50
CA TYR A 49 -15.21 11.13 -7.04
C TYR A 49 -15.42 12.53 -6.45
N ARG A 50 -15.01 13.59 -7.17
CA ARG A 50 -15.19 14.97 -6.71
C ARG A 50 -16.67 15.32 -6.56
N SER A 51 -17.51 14.84 -7.46
CA SER A 51 -18.96 15.08 -7.43
C SER A 51 -19.63 14.46 -6.20
N ASN A 52 -19.27 13.23 -5.82
CA ASN A 52 -19.94 12.51 -4.72
C ASN A 52 -19.77 13.17 -3.34
N TYR A 53 -18.60 13.72 -3.06
CA TYR A 53 -18.35 14.40 -1.77
C TYR A 53 -19.00 15.77 -1.69
N GLN A 54 -19.12 16.48 -2.83
CA GLN A 54 -19.89 17.72 -2.88
C GLN A 54 -21.34 17.48 -2.47
N THR A 55 -21.98 16.45 -3.01
CA THR A 55 -23.35 16.08 -2.65
C THR A 55 -23.50 15.71 -1.17
N SER A 56 -22.48 15.09 -0.57
CA SER A 56 -22.49 14.73 0.85
C SER A 56 -22.39 15.96 1.77
N ALA A 57 -21.54 16.92 1.41
CA ALA A 57 -21.40 18.19 2.13
C ALA A 57 -22.71 19.01 2.10
N GLU A 58 -23.35 19.10 0.92
CA GLU A 58 -24.62 19.83 0.75
C GLU A 58 -25.74 19.22 1.60
N LYS A 59 -25.81 17.88 1.66
CA LYS A 59 -26.80 17.18 2.47
C LYS A 59 -26.58 17.43 3.97
N ALA A 60 -25.33 17.44 4.43
CA ALA A 60 -25.00 17.76 5.82
C ALA A 60 -25.35 19.21 6.17
N ALA A 61 -25.08 20.16 5.27
CA ALA A 61 -25.41 21.57 5.48
C ALA A 61 -26.92 21.81 5.62
N GLN A 62 -27.72 21.16 4.78
CA GLN A 62 -29.18 21.25 4.84
C GLN A 62 -29.72 20.73 6.18
N LEU A 63 -29.28 19.54 6.62
CA LEU A 63 -29.71 18.94 7.90
C LEU A 63 -29.33 19.83 9.10
N LEU A 64 -28.09 20.33 9.12
CA LEU A 64 -27.62 21.25 10.16
C LEU A 64 -28.42 22.54 10.17
N THR A 65 -28.74 23.08 8.99
CA THR A 65 -29.50 24.31 8.85
C THR A 65 -30.90 24.16 9.45
N GLU A 66 -31.57 23.04 9.21
CA GLU A 66 -32.91 22.78 9.77
C GLU A 66 -32.89 22.64 11.30
N GLU A 67 -31.95 21.86 11.85
CA GLU A 67 -31.86 21.66 13.31
C GLU A 67 -31.37 22.91 14.07
N LEU A 68 -30.42 23.66 13.50
CA LEU A 68 -29.76 24.77 14.19
C LEU A 68 -30.48 26.11 14.00
N LYS A 69 -31.41 26.25 13.04
CA LYS A 69 -32.15 27.49 12.78
C LYS A 69 -32.69 28.19 14.05
N PRO A 70 -33.39 27.51 14.99
CA PRO A 70 -33.88 28.16 16.20
C PRO A 70 -32.77 28.58 17.17
N LEU A 71 -31.64 27.87 17.19
CA LEU A 71 -30.51 28.16 18.09
C LEU A 71 -29.61 29.29 17.56
N LEU A 72 -29.39 29.34 16.25
CA LEU A 72 -28.54 30.35 15.61
C LEU A 72 -29.21 31.74 15.58
N LEU A 73 -30.55 31.79 15.51
CA LEU A 73 -31.31 33.04 15.64
C LEU A 73 -31.17 33.68 17.04
N ILE A 74 -31.06 32.85 18.09
CA ILE A 74 -30.86 33.31 19.48
C ILE A 74 -29.40 33.72 19.71
N ALA A 75 -28.45 32.96 19.15
CA ALA A 75 -27.02 33.20 19.32
C ALA A 75 -26.48 34.41 18.55
N GLY A 76 -27.17 34.82 17.47
CA GLY A 76 -26.79 35.96 16.64
C GLY A 76 -26.89 37.34 17.32
N PHE A 77 -27.49 37.44 18.51
CA PHE A 77 -27.75 38.71 19.19
C PHE A 77 -26.65 39.15 20.18
N ASP A 78 -25.98 38.24 20.89
CA ASP A 78 -25.14 38.62 22.03
C ASP A 78 -23.62 38.40 21.84
N GLY A 79 -23.18 37.68 20.80
CA GLY A 79 -21.75 37.42 20.53
C GLY A 79 -21.01 36.61 21.62
N ILE A 80 -21.66 36.33 22.76
CA ILE A 80 -21.17 35.53 23.88
C ILE A 80 -22.02 34.27 23.95
N TYR A 81 -21.42 33.14 23.57
CA TYR A 81 -22.12 31.86 23.59
C TYR A 81 -22.11 31.28 25.01
N SER A 82 -23.28 31.12 25.63
CA SER A 82 -23.37 30.40 26.90
C SER A 82 -22.92 28.94 26.73
N THR A 83 -22.31 28.34 27.77
CA THR A 83 -21.89 26.93 27.75
C THR A 83 -23.04 25.99 27.38
N ARG A 84 -24.27 26.33 27.76
CA ARG A 84 -25.49 25.56 27.44
C ARG A 84 -25.88 25.68 25.97
N THR A 85 -25.66 26.84 25.34
CA THR A 85 -25.91 27.05 23.90
C THR A 85 -24.90 26.28 23.06
N LEU A 86 -23.61 26.34 23.42
CA LEU A 86 -22.55 25.57 22.76
C LEU A 86 -22.79 24.06 22.84
N GLN A 87 -23.29 23.58 23.98
CA GLN A 87 -23.66 22.17 24.16
C GLN A 87 -24.77 21.74 23.19
N LYS A 88 -25.84 22.54 23.04
CA LYS A 88 -26.94 22.20 22.11
C LYS A 88 -26.50 22.22 20.65
N ILE A 89 -25.62 23.15 20.26
CA ILE A 89 -25.05 23.19 18.92
C ILE A 89 -24.23 21.93 18.66
N ARG A 90 -23.41 21.53 19.64
CA ARG A 90 -22.62 20.30 19.59
C ARG A 90 -23.50 19.06 19.42
N ASP A 91 -24.56 18.94 20.20
CA ASP A 91 -25.48 17.79 20.13
C ASP A 91 -26.17 17.69 18.76
N ALA A 92 -26.49 18.82 18.11
CA ALA A 92 -27.03 18.86 16.76
C ALA A 92 -25.99 18.45 15.70
N VAL A 93 -24.75 18.91 15.82
CA VAL A 93 -23.65 18.52 14.89
C VAL A 93 -23.39 17.01 14.96
N PHE A 94 -23.45 16.41 16.15
CA PHE A 94 -23.22 14.97 16.31
C PHE A 94 -24.32 14.07 15.72
N LYS A 95 -25.53 14.59 15.50
CA LYS A 95 -26.58 13.83 14.78
C LYS A 95 -26.35 13.75 13.28
N VAL A 96 -25.51 14.62 12.73
CA VAL A 96 -25.23 14.68 11.30
C VAL A 96 -24.04 13.80 10.99
N GLU A 97 -24.30 12.64 10.39
CA GLU A 97 -23.25 11.69 9.98
C GLU A 97 -22.40 12.27 8.85
N ALA A 98 -21.23 12.82 9.20
CA ALA A 98 -20.24 13.29 8.24
C ALA A 98 -19.42 12.15 7.59
N GLY A 99 -19.63 10.91 8.05
CA GLY A 99 -18.82 9.74 7.69
C GLY A 99 -17.45 9.70 8.39
N ASN A 100 -16.81 8.53 8.39
CA ASN A 100 -15.55 8.30 9.13
C ASN A 100 -14.34 9.04 8.54
N ALA A 101 -14.47 9.55 7.31
CA ALA A 101 -13.39 10.20 6.56
C ALA A 101 -13.33 11.73 6.78
N ALA A 102 -14.31 12.31 7.45
CA ALA A 102 -14.46 13.76 7.56
C ALA A 102 -14.86 14.22 8.98
N TYR A 103 -14.67 15.51 9.26
CA TYR A 103 -15.24 16.15 10.46
C TYR A 103 -15.86 17.51 10.12
N LEU A 104 -16.80 17.91 10.97
CA LEU A 104 -17.55 19.16 10.86
C LEU A 104 -17.10 20.17 11.92
N PHE A 105 -16.97 21.43 11.51
CA PHE A 105 -16.86 22.57 12.42
C PHE A 105 -17.86 23.67 12.03
N ILE A 106 -18.19 24.53 13.01
CA ILE A 106 -19.05 25.70 12.78
C ILE A 106 -18.27 26.95 13.19
N ALA A 107 -18.30 27.96 12.34
CA ALA A 107 -17.69 29.26 12.58
C ALA A 107 -18.71 30.40 12.43
N ASP A 108 -18.47 31.50 13.12
CA ASP A 108 -19.26 32.73 13.00
C ASP A 108 -18.77 33.67 11.88
N LYS A 109 -19.43 34.82 11.70
CA LYS A 109 -19.08 35.85 10.70
C LYS A 109 -17.67 36.42 10.84
N ASN A 110 -17.11 36.38 12.05
CA ASN A 110 -15.76 36.87 12.32
C ASN A 110 -14.71 35.75 12.13
N GLY A 111 -15.17 34.54 11.77
CA GLY A 111 -14.34 33.36 11.65
C GLY A 111 -13.92 32.81 13.01
N ILE A 112 -14.71 32.97 14.07
CA ILE A 112 -14.45 32.37 15.39
C ILE A 112 -15.12 31.00 15.44
N PHE A 113 -14.41 29.98 15.94
CA PHE A 113 -14.99 28.65 16.11
C PHE A 113 -16.11 28.66 17.17
N VAL A 114 -17.34 28.35 16.72
CA VAL A 114 -18.49 28.10 17.60
C VAL A 114 -18.53 26.63 18.00
N HIS A 115 -18.21 25.73 17.06
CA HIS A 115 -18.09 24.31 17.31
C HIS A 115 -16.84 23.77 16.61
N HIS A 116 -16.04 23.00 17.36
CA HIS A 116 -14.90 22.27 16.84
C HIS A 116 -14.67 21.00 17.66
N PRO A 117 -14.27 19.86 17.06
CA PRO A 117 -14.03 18.62 17.81
C PRO A 117 -12.98 18.75 18.93
N ASN A 118 -11.99 19.63 18.73
CA ASN A 118 -11.17 20.13 19.82
C ASN A 118 -11.89 21.28 20.56
N ARG A 119 -12.53 20.95 21.69
CA ARG A 119 -13.34 21.87 22.49
C ARG A 119 -12.57 23.11 22.97
N GLU A 120 -11.27 22.98 23.20
CA GLU A 120 -10.43 24.10 23.68
C GLU A 120 -10.40 25.25 22.67
N LEU A 121 -10.48 24.95 21.37
CA LEU A 121 -10.53 25.97 20.32
C LEU A 121 -11.84 26.75 20.33
N SER A 122 -12.97 26.10 20.62
CA SER A 122 -14.27 26.77 20.74
C SER A 122 -14.40 27.56 22.05
N ILE A 123 -13.85 27.06 23.16
CA ILE A 123 -13.86 27.76 24.45
C ILE A 123 -12.94 28.99 24.42
N ALA A 124 -11.75 28.85 23.82
CA ALA A 124 -10.80 29.94 23.70
C ALA A 124 -11.15 30.95 22.59
N SER A 125 -12.29 30.76 21.90
CA SER A 125 -12.75 31.63 20.81
C SER A 125 -11.67 31.83 19.73
N VAL A 126 -10.98 30.76 19.36
CA VAL A 126 -9.88 30.81 18.39
C VAL A 126 -10.43 31.11 16.99
N ASN A 127 -9.72 31.96 16.24
CA ASN A 127 -10.07 32.25 14.86
C ASN A 127 -9.68 31.08 13.93
N VAL A 128 -10.57 30.71 13.02
CA VAL A 128 -10.38 29.69 11.98
C VAL A 128 -9.10 29.94 11.17
N GLN A 129 -8.73 31.20 10.95
CA GLN A 129 -7.50 31.59 10.26
C GLN A 129 -6.23 31.19 11.00
N ALA A 130 -6.27 31.04 12.33
CA ALA A 130 -5.11 30.60 13.11
C ALA A 130 -4.89 29.08 12.99
N PHE A 131 -5.90 28.33 12.55
CA PHE A 131 -5.88 26.87 12.47
C PHE A 131 -5.43 26.36 11.09
N PHE A 132 -5.76 27.07 10.01
CA PHE A 132 -5.41 26.64 8.65
C PHE A 132 -4.08 27.26 8.15
N PRO A 133 -3.37 26.58 7.22
CA PRO A 133 -2.10 27.07 6.68
C PRO A 133 -2.20 28.47 6.04
N GLN A 134 -1.14 29.27 6.11
CA GLN A 134 -1.16 30.65 5.58
C GLN A 134 -1.60 30.78 4.11
N LYS A 135 -1.31 29.76 3.29
CA LYS A 135 -1.66 29.72 1.86
C LYS A 135 -3.18 29.64 1.61
N THR A 136 -3.98 29.14 2.56
CA THR A 136 -5.44 29.00 2.40
C THR A 136 -6.21 30.21 2.91
N LEU A 137 -5.58 31.05 3.73
CA LEU A 137 -6.19 32.22 4.36
C LEU A 137 -6.87 33.19 3.38
N PRO A 138 -6.30 33.57 2.21
CA PRO A 138 -6.98 34.50 1.32
C PRO A 138 -8.28 33.91 0.76
N THR A 139 -8.29 32.62 0.41
CA THR A 139 -9.48 31.94 -0.10
C THR A 139 -10.54 31.74 0.99
N LEU A 140 -10.09 31.47 2.23
CA LEU A 140 -10.96 31.34 3.40
C LEU A 140 -11.62 32.69 3.76
N LYS A 141 -10.84 33.79 3.80
CA LYS A 141 -11.34 35.15 4.04
C LYS A 141 -12.39 35.53 3.00
N GLN A 142 -12.09 35.28 1.73
CA GLN A 142 -13.05 35.55 0.65
C GLN A 142 -14.35 34.76 0.83
N ALA A 143 -14.29 33.48 1.21
CA ALA A 143 -15.49 32.67 1.44
C ALA A 143 -16.34 33.21 2.61
N LEU A 144 -15.71 33.64 3.69
CA LEU A 144 -16.37 34.21 4.87
C LEU A 144 -16.99 35.58 4.58
N GLU A 145 -16.28 36.46 3.86
CA GLU A 145 -16.72 37.82 3.54
C GLU A 145 -17.84 37.84 2.48
N GLN A 146 -17.73 37.01 1.45
CA GLN A 146 -18.68 36.99 0.32
C GLN A 146 -19.88 36.06 0.55
N LYS A 147 -19.91 35.30 1.65
CA LYS A 147 -20.90 34.25 1.93
C LYS A 147 -21.04 33.23 0.78
N GLU A 148 -19.94 32.95 0.10
CA GLU A 148 -19.93 32.03 -1.04
C GLU A 148 -19.53 30.63 -0.63
N ARG A 149 -20.16 29.64 -1.26
CA ARG A 149 -19.73 28.25 -1.19
C ARG A 149 -18.34 28.13 -1.83
N LYS A 150 -17.37 27.57 -1.10
CA LYS A 150 -16.02 27.35 -1.63
C LYS A 150 -15.47 25.98 -1.31
N PHE A 151 -14.64 25.52 -2.25
CA PHE A 151 -13.89 24.29 -2.15
C PHE A 151 -12.41 24.61 -2.14
N ILE A 152 -11.72 24.22 -1.07
CA ILE A 152 -10.33 24.59 -0.83
C ILE A 152 -9.51 23.31 -0.67
N ARG A 153 -8.53 23.11 -1.55
CA ARG A 153 -7.48 22.11 -1.36
C ARG A 153 -6.38 22.71 -0.50
N TYR A 154 -5.95 22.01 0.53
CA TYR A 154 -4.83 22.45 1.35
C TYR A 154 -3.95 21.31 1.81
N THR A 155 -2.75 21.66 2.26
CA THR A 155 -1.78 20.69 2.76
C THR A 155 -1.44 21.01 4.21
N ASP A 156 -1.60 20.04 5.09
CA ASP A 156 -1.24 20.11 6.51
C ASP A 156 -0.22 19.00 6.80
N GLN A 157 0.97 19.39 7.26
CA GLN A 157 2.11 18.50 7.53
C GLN A 157 2.38 17.44 6.43
N GLY A 158 2.29 17.86 5.17
CA GLY A 158 2.55 16.99 4.01
C GLY A 158 1.36 16.15 3.54
N GLN A 159 0.27 16.09 4.31
CA GLN A 159 -0.98 15.47 3.88
C GLN A 159 -1.92 16.46 3.23
N VAL A 160 -2.67 16.01 2.22
CA VAL A 160 -3.60 16.86 1.49
C VAL A 160 -5.03 16.62 1.98
N PHE A 161 -5.70 17.73 2.26
CA PHE A 161 -7.07 17.78 2.73
C PHE A 161 -7.91 18.69 1.83
N TRP A 162 -9.19 18.41 1.84
CA TRP A 162 -10.20 19.21 1.20
C TRP A 162 -11.11 19.83 2.26
N LEU A 163 -11.26 21.15 2.20
CA LEU A 163 -12.17 21.93 3.02
C LEU A 163 -13.34 22.39 2.14
N PHE A 164 -14.55 21.98 2.52
CA PHE A 164 -15.79 22.48 1.97
C PHE A 164 -16.38 23.51 2.94
N MET A 165 -16.65 24.71 2.45
CA MET A 165 -17.28 25.78 3.22
C MET A 165 -18.68 26.03 2.67
N GLU A 166 -19.70 25.93 3.51
CA GLU A 166 -21.09 26.21 3.16
C GLU A 166 -21.76 27.14 4.19
N PRO A 167 -22.39 28.25 3.76
CA PRO A 167 -23.17 29.10 4.66
C PRO A 167 -24.44 28.39 5.15
N LEU A 168 -24.75 28.52 6.44
CA LEU A 168 -25.94 27.94 7.06
C LEU A 168 -27.13 28.92 6.94
N ALA A 169 -28.02 28.75 5.95
CA ALA A 169 -29.15 29.65 5.64
C ALA A 169 -28.77 31.15 5.55
N ASP A 170 -29.74 32.06 5.72
CA ASP A 170 -29.55 33.51 5.82
C ASP A 170 -28.80 33.96 7.09
N SER A 171 -28.20 33.03 7.83
CA SER A 171 -27.51 33.34 9.09
C SER A 171 -26.11 33.92 8.86
N SER A 172 -25.46 34.28 9.97
CA SER A 172 -24.07 34.74 10.01
C SER A 172 -23.08 33.60 10.26
N PHE A 173 -23.49 32.33 10.11
CA PHE A 173 -22.68 31.16 10.45
C PHE A 173 -22.31 30.34 9.22
N PHE A 174 -21.14 29.71 9.30
CA PHE A 174 -20.59 28.84 8.26
C PHE A 174 -20.33 27.45 8.83
N MET A 175 -20.64 26.44 8.02
CA MET A 175 -20.23 25.07 8.23
C MET A 175 -18.99 24.78 7.39
N GLY A 176 -18.00 24.18 8.03
CA GLY A 176 -16.82 23.64 7.38
C GLY A 176 -16.80 22.12 7.49
N LEU A 177 -16.70 21.43 6.36
CA LEU A 177 -16.45 19.99 6.29
C LEU A 177 -15.01 19.77 5.80
N VAL A 178 -14.20 19.06 6.58
CA VAL A 178 -12.82 18.73 6.22
C VAL A 178 -12.70 17.23 5.97
N CYS A 179 -12.17 16.83 4.81
CA CYS A 179 -11.92 15.43 4.47
C CYS A 179 -10.50 15.19 3.92
N SER A 180 -9.98 13.98 4.11
CA SER A 180 -8.63 13.60 3.67
C SER A 180 -8.61 13.13 2.21
N GLU A 181 -7.70 13.66 1.38
CA GLU A 181 -7.51 13.23 -0.02
C GLU A 181 -6.98 11.78 -0.10
N SER A 182 -6.23 11.33 0.91
CA SER A 182 -5.66 9.99 0.93
C SER A 182 -6.72 8.88 1.05
N GLU A 183 -7.85 9.17 1.70
CA GLU A 183 -8.98 8.25 1.81
C GLU A 183 -9.91 8.32 0.58
N LEU A 184 -9.79 9.39 -0.23
CA LEU A 184 -10.42 9.52 -1.54
C LEU A 184 -9.68 8.74 -2.64
N ALA A 185 -8.37 8.51 -2.48
CA ALA A 185 -7.48 8.00 -3.53
C ALA A 185 -7.22 6.48 -3.47
N LEU A 186 -8.11 5.68 -2.88
CA LEU A 186 -8.02 4.22 -2.89
C LEU A 186 -8.25 3.67 -4.31
N ILE A 187 -7.24 3.77 -5.18
CA ILE A 187 -7.21 3.11 -6.48
C ILE A 187 -6.03 2.13 -6.54
N PRO A 188 -6.20 0.89 -6.01
CA PRO A 188 -5.32 -0.24 -6.29
C PRO A 188 -5.25 -0.60 -7.79
N GLU A 189 -6.15 -0.07 -8.64
CA GLU A 189 -6.25 -0.44 -10.06
C GLU A 189 -5.20 0.21 -10.96
N ILE A 190 -4.54 1.30 -10.54
CA ILE A 190 -3.54 2.00 -11.38
C ILE A 190 -2.32 1.11 -11.69
N GLN A 191 -1.88 0.29 -10.72
CA GLN A 191 -0.74 -0.62 -10.93
C GLN A 191 -1.09 -1.75 -11.89
N ARG A 192 -2.26 -2.39 -11.71
CA ARG A 192 -2.79 -3.42 -12.62
C ARG A 192 -2.85 -2.88 -14.05
N PHE A 193 -3.26 -1.64 -14.17
CA PHE A 193 -3.40 -0.96 -15.44
C PHE A 193 -2.07 -0.68 -16.14
N TYR A 194 -1.05 -0.14 -15.45
CA TYR A 194 0.29 0.04 -16.05
C TYR A 194 0.94 -1.29 -16.43
N LEU A 195 0.73 -2.33 -15.62
CA LEU A 195 1.23 -3.67 -15.93
C LEU A 195 0.59 -4.23 -17.21
N LEU A 196 -0.74 -4.22 -17.29
CA LEU A 196 -1.47 -4.70 -18.48
C LEU A 196 -1.04 -3.95 -19.75
N LEU A 197 -0.82 -2.64 -19.65
CA LEU A 197 -0.30 -1.83 -20.75
C LEU A 197 1.07 -2.33 -21.21
N PHE A 198 1.98 -2.55 -20.27
CA PHE A 198 3.34 -3.00 -20.59
C PHE A 198 3.35 -4.41 -21.21
N LEU A 199 2.52 -5.32 -20.68
CA LEU A 199 2.32 -6.67 -21.24
C LEU A 199 1.78 -6.63 -22.67
N LEU A 200 0.77 -5.80 -22.93
CA LEU A 200 0.21 -5.64 -24.27
C LEU A 200 1.22 -5.03 -25.24
N ALA A 201 1.97 -4.02 -24.81
CA ALA A 201 3.00 -3.37 -25.63
C ALA A 201 4.13 -4.36 -26.00
N SER A 202 4.59 -5.17 -25.05
CA SER A 202 5.63 -6.18 -25.31
C SER A 202 5.12 -7.32 -26.21
N ALA A 203 3.87 -7.76 -26.04
CA ALA A 203 3.24 -8.74 -26.93
C ALA A 203 3.11 -8.22 -28.37
N VAL A 204 2.64 -6.99 -28.56
CA VAL A 204 2.54 -6.35 -29.88
C VAL A 204 3.92 -6.19 -30.51
N LEU A 205 4.96 -5.85 -29.73
CA LEU A 205 6.32 -5.75 -30.22
C LEU A 205 6.85 -7.10 -30.72
N VAL A 206 6.67 -8.18 -29.95
CA VAL A 206 7.10 -9.53 -30.35
C VAL A 206 6.35 -10.01 -31.58
N LEU A 207 5.03 -9.80 -31.65
CA LEU A 207 4.22 -10.13 -32.82
C LEU A 207 4.63 -9.30 -34.06
N GLY A 208 4.94 -8.01 -33.87
CA GLY A 208 5.45 -7.15 -34.92
C GLY A 208 6.80 -7.62 -35.47
N LEU A 209 7.73 -8.01 -34.59
CA LEU A 209 9.03 -8.57 -34.96
C LEU A 209 8.88 -9.93 -35.66
N ALA A 210 7.97 -10.78 -35.19
CA ALA A 210 7.64 -12.06 -35.79
C ALA A 210 7.10 -11.90 -37.24
N LEU A 211 6.19 -10.94 -37.46
CA LEU A 211 5.66 -10.61 -38.78
C LEU A 211 6.74 -10.01 -39.70
N ALA A 212 7.59 -9.13 -39.17
CA ALA A 212 8.70 -8.53 -39.93
C ALA A 212 9.72 -9.57 -40.41
N GLN A 213 9.88 -10.68 -39.68
CA GLN A 213 10.78 -11.79 -40.04
C GLN A 213 10.17 -12.78 -41.03
N GLN A 214 8.94 -12.57 -41.50
CA GLN A 214 8.30 -13.41 -42.52
C GLN A 214 8.37 -14.91 -42.18
N LEU A 215 7.87 -15.28 -40.99
CA LEU A 215 7.87 -16.65 -40.45
C LEU A 215 7.29 -17.73 -41.38
N TRP A 216 6.66 -17.36 -42.49
CA TRP A 216 6.22 -18.26 -43.56
C TRP A 216 7.37 -19.03 -44.24
N GLN A 217 8.64 -18.63 -44.10
CA GLN A 217 9.79 -19.38 -44.64
C GLN A 217 10.52 -20.30 -43.63
N LEU A 218 10.05 -20.36 -42.37
CA LEU A 218 10.46 -21.33 -41.31
C LEU A 218 11.97 -21.71 -41.28
N ARG A 219 12.90 -20.75 -41.35
CA ARG A 219 14.34 -21.07 -41.26
C ARG A 219 14.78 -21.20 -39.79
N TYR A 220 15.69 -22.14 -39.53
CA TYR A 220 16.30 -22.40 -38.20
C TYR A 220 16.82 -21.15 -37.47
N ARG A 221 17.37 -20.18 -38.23
CA ARG A 221 17.90 -18.92 -37.66
C ARG A 221 16.81 -18.00 -37.11
N ASP A 222 15.62 -18.04 -37.69
CA ASP A 222 14.53 -17.15 -37.33
C ASP A 222 13.86 -17.60 -36.02
N PHE A 223 13.77 -18.92 -35.77
CA PHE A 223 13.33 -19.47 -34.49
C PHE A 223 14.21 -19.03 -33.31
N LYS A 224 15.54 -19.01 -33.49
CA LYS A 224 16.48 -18.55 -32.45
C LYS A 224 16.30 -17.07 -32.11
N ARG A 225 16.10 -16.23 -33.13
CA ARG A 225 15.88 -14.78 -32.95
C ARG A 225 14.56 -14.52 -32.26
N LEU A 226 13.49 -15.19 -32.68
CA LEU A 226 12.18 -15.06 -32.05
C LEU A 226 12.20 -15.51 -30.59
N SER A 227 12.84 -16.65 -30.31
CA SER A 227 13.05 -17.14 -28.93
C SER A 227 13.78 -16.11 -28.07
N ALA A 228 14.85 -15.50 -28.60
CA ALA A 228 15.59 -14.46 -27.89
C ALA A 228 14.73 -13.21 -27.65
N TYR A 229 13.97 -12.73 -28.64
CA TYR A 229 13.08 -11.57 -28.47
C TYR A 229 11.95 -11.84 -27.48
N ALA A 230 11.32 -13.02 -27.56
CA ALA A 230 10.29 -13.42 -26.61
C ALA A 230 10.87 -13.49 -25.19
N SER A 231 12.03 -14.13 -25.01
CA SER A 231 12.70 -14.22 -23.70
C SER A 231 13.05 -12.84 -23.13
N LEU A 232 13.58 -11.93 -23.95
CA LEU A 232 13.89 -10.56 -23.55
C LEU A 232 12.63 -9.78 -23.16
N ALA A 233 11.53 -9.93 -23.91
CA ALA A 233 10.25 -9.31 -23.59
C ALA A 233 9.70 -9.82 -22.24
N LEU A 234 9.76 -11.14 -21.99
CA LEU A 234 9.33 -11.75 -20.74
C LEU A 234 10.18 -11.29 -19.55
N ILE A 235 11.52 -11.23 -19.69
CA ILE A 235 12.41 -10.68 -18.66
C ILE A 235 12.08 -9.21 -18.38
N ALA A 236 11.82 -8.42 -19.43
CA ALA A 236 11.44 -7.02 -19.27
C ALA A 236 10.10 -6.87 -18.54
N ASN A 237 9.11 -7.73 -18.83
CA ASN A 237 7.82 -7.76 -18.15
C ASN A 237 7.99 -8.13 -16.67
N ILE A 238 8.74 -9.18 -16.35
CA ILE A 238 9.01 -9.57 -14.96
C ILE A 238 9.74 -8.44 -14.21
N SER A 239 10.77 -7.86 -14.83
CA SER A 239 11.53 -6.74 -14.23
C SER A 239 10.65 -5.52 -13.99
N PHE A 240 9.75 -5.20 -14.93
CA PHE A 240 8.80 -4.11 -14.79
C PHE A 240 7.76 -4.41 -13.72
N ALA A 241 7.24 -5.64 -13.66
CA ALA A 241 6.33 -6.10 -12.61
C ALA A 241 6.98 -5.96 -11.22
N TRP A 242 8.23 -6.40 -11.07
CA TRP A 242 9.00 -6.19 -9.84
C TRP A 242 9.23 -4.71 -9.54
N PHE A 243 9.55 -3.89 -10.54
CA PHE A 243 9.70 -2.45 -10.38
C PHE A 243 8.42 -1.78 -9.86
N LEU A 244 7.25 -2.11 -10.46
CA LEU A 244 5.95 -1.63 -9.99
C LEU A 244 5.71 -2.07 -8.53
N GLN A 245 6.03 -3.33 -8.21
CA GLN A 245 5.87 -3.89 -6.87
C GLN A 245 6.81 -3.24 -5.83
N ILE A 246 8.02 -2.84 -6.21
CA ILE A 246 9.00 -2.18 -5.32
C ILE A 246 8.70 -0.69 -5.15
N GLN A 247 8.28 0.01 -6.21
CA GLN A 247 8.11 1.46 -6.20
C GLN A 247 6.69 1.89 -5.87
N LEU A 248 5.70 1.31 -6.54
CA LEU A 248 4.33 1.82 -6.55
C LEU A 248 3.39 1.13 -5.58
N ASN A 249 3.73 -0.06 -5.07
CA ASN A 249 2.86 -0.82 -4.16
C ASN A 249 2.72 -0.18 -2.76
N VAL A 250 2.17 1.02 -2.67
CA VAL A 250 1.78 1.66 -1.42
C VAL A 250 0.89 0.66 -0.69
N ALA A 251 1.36 0.13 0.45
CA ALA A 251 0.53 -0.73 1.26
C ALA A 251 -0.75 0.07 1.55
N PRO A 252 -1.94 -0.56 1.49
CA PRO A 252 -3.19 0.16 1.67
C PRO A 252 -3.05 1.03 2.91
N SER A 253 -3.11 2.35 2.70
CA SER A 253 -3.29 3.29 3.79
C SER A 253 -4.61 2.86 4.39
N LEU A 254 -4.54 2.20 5.55
CA LEU A 254 -5.74 1.91 6.30
C LEU A 254 -6.45 3.26 6.45
N PRO A 255 -7.78 3.32 6.21
CA PRO A 255 -8.52 4.49 6.65
C PRO A 255 -8.14 4.71 8.13
N GLN A 256 -8.00 5.95 8.58
CA GLN A 256 -7.68 6.29 9.98
C GLN A 256 -6.18 6.41 10.36
N ASN A 257 -5.33 6.96 9.49
CA ASN A 257 -4.00 7.45 9.92
C ASN A 257 -4.14 8.75 10.76
N LEU A 258 -3.34 8.86 11.81
CA LEU A 258 -3.19 10.00 12.73
C LEU A 258 -1.76 10.54 12.62
N GLN A 259 -1.48 11.29 11.55
CA GLN A 259 -0.17 11.91 11.35
C GLN A 259 -0.22 13.43 11.45
N SER A 260 -1.39 14.03 11.24
CA SER A 260 -1.57 15.48 11.29
C SER A 260 -2.48 15.91 12.46
N PRO A 261 -2.39 17.18 12.90
CA PRO A 261 -3.35 17.79 13.83
C PRO A 261 -4.79 17.74 13.30
N THR A 262 -4.97 17.83 11.98
CA THR A 262 -6.27 17.69 11.32
C THR A 262 -6.84 16.27 11.52
N ASP A 263 -6.01 15.22 11.39
CA ASP A 263 -6.44 13.83 11.64
C ASP A 263 -6.77 13.58 13.11
N LEU A 264 -5.98 14.14 14.04
CA LEU A 264 -6.27 14.09 15.47
C LEU A 264 -7.63 14.69 15.80
N THR A 265 -7.94 15.83 15.18
CA THR A 265 -9.22 16.51 15.34
C THR A 265 -10.37 15.64 14.86
N ARG A 266 -10.20 15.02 13.68
CA ARG A 266 -11.17 14.05 13.14
C ARG A 266 -11.39 12.87 14.09
N TYR A 267 -10.33 12.29 14.64
CA TYR A 267 -10.43 11.19 15.60
C TYR A 267 -11.16 11.60 16.90
N ARG A 268 -10.84 12.78 17.45
CA ARG A 268 -11.56 13.33 18.60
C ARG A 268 -13.06 13.45 18.32
N ALA A 269 -13.42 13.93 17.12
CA ALA A 269 -14.82 14.05 16.70
C ALA A 269 -15.53 12.70 16.73
N LEU A 270 -14.90 11.69 16.11
CA LEU A 270 -15.47 10.36 16.01
C LEU A 270 -15.67 9.72 17.38
N ILE A 271 -14.66 9.80 18.27
CA ILE A 271 -14.74 9.24 19.62
C ILE A 271 -15.84 9.93 20.44
N GLN A 272 -16.00 11.24 20.31
CA GLN A 272 -17.06 12.01 20.99
C GLN A 272 -18.46 11.60 20.52
N VAL A 273 -18.66 11.37 19.22
CA VAL A 273 -19.93 10.87 18.66
C VAL A 273 -20.26 9.51 19.25
N THR A 274 -19.31 8.57 19.25
CA THR A 274 -19.52 7.23 19.83
C THR A 274 -19.75 7.26 21.35
N ALA A 275 -19.03 8.10 22.09
CA ALA A 275 -19.20 8.23 23.54
C ALA A 275 -20.59 8.80 23.89
N SER A 276 -21.04 9.80 23.13
CA SER A 276 -22.36 10.43 23.30
C SER A 276 -23.49 9.44 22.99
N ALA A 277 -23.34 8.63 21.93
CA ALA A 277 -24.28 7.54 21.62
C ALA A 277 -24.37 6.49 22.75
N GLN A 278 -23.27 6.24 23.46
CA GLN A 278 -23.21 5.29 24.58
C GLN A 278 -23.54 5.92 25.94
N SER A 279 -23.95 7.19 26.00
CA SER A 279 -24.16 7.94 27.26
C SER A 279 -22.95 7.91 28.21
N LYS A 280 -21.75 7.69 27.68
CA LYS A 280 -20.51 7.88 28.43
C LYS A 280 -20.24 9.38 28.51
N GLY A 281 -19.76 9.86 29.65
CA GLY A 281 -19.37 11.27 29.81
C GLY A 281 -18.30 11.68 28.78
N ASP A 282 -17.96 12.97 28.76
CA ASP A 282 -16.94 13.48 27.81
C ASP A 282 -15.60 12.72 28.01
N PRO A 283 -15.03 12.10 26.95
CA PRO A 283 -13.80 11.31 27.04
C PRO A 283 -12.59 12.17 27.42
N LEU A 284 -11.75 11.63 28.30
CA LEU A 284 -10.49 12.26 28.74
C LEU A 284 -9.36 11.83 27.80
N PHE A 285 -8.89 12.75 26.98
CA PHE A 285 -7.78 12.51 26.06
C PHE A 285 -6.43 12.69 26.76
N VAL A 286 -5.55 11.69 26.66
CA VAL A 286 -4.19 11.70 27.22
C VAL A 286 -3.17 11.62 26.08
N PRO A 287 -2.41 12.70 25.82
CA PRO A 287 -1.27 12.67 24.89
C PRO A 287 -0.24 11.63 25.33
N THR A 288 0.01 10.68 24.44
CA THR A 288 0.91 9.54 24.66
C THR A 288 1.84 9.43 23.47
N GLY A 289 3.13 9.23 23.73
CA GLY A 289 4.10 8.95 22.68
C GLY A 289 4.87 7.67 22.95
N LEU A 290 5.31 7.04 21.86
CA LEU A 290 6.27 5.95 21.83
C LEU A 290 7.46 6.35 20.96
N GLN A 291 8.68 5.99 21.36
CA GLN A 291 9.87 6.08 20.54
C GLN A 291 10.55 4.72 20.51
N ILE A 292 10.56 4.09 19.34
CA ILE A 292 11.18 2.79 19.10
C ILE A 292 12.67 3.00 18.87
N ARG A 293 13.48 2.30 19.68
CA ARG A 293 14.95 2.32 19.58
C ARG A 293 15.49 1.11 18.82
N ALA A 294 14.92 -0.07 19.05
CA ALA A 294 15.35 -1.29 18.38
C ALA A 294 14.18 -2.22 18.09
N LEU A 295 14.33 -2.99 17.01
CA LEU A 295 13.39 -4.02 16.59
C LEU A 295 14.16 -5.19 16.00
N SER A 296 13.85 -6.39 16.46
CA SER A 296 14.42 -7.63 15.93
C SER A 296 13.37 -8.72 15.76
N PHE A 297 13.59 -9.60 14.79
CA PHE A 297 12.77 -10.77 14.56
C PHE A 297 13.41 -11.97 15.26
N GLU A 298 12.74 -12.53 16.26
CA GLU A 298 13.16 -13.81 16.86
C GLU A 298 12.66 -14.99 16.03
N LYS A 299 11.45 -14.85 15.50
CA LYS A 299 10.81 -15.77 14.56
C LYS A 299 10.05 -14.96 13.51
N PRO A 300 9.64 -15.54 12.37
CA PRO A 300 8.92 -14.81 11.32
C PRO A 300 7.60 -14.17 11.76
N ASP A 301 7.01 -14.63 12.86
CA ASP A 301 5.79 -14.07 13.47
C ASP A 301 6.03 -13.44 14.84
N LEU A 302 7.27 -13.44 15.35
CA LEU A 302 7.59 -13.00 16.71
C LEU A 302 8.62 -11.87 16.67
N VAL A 303 8.17 -10.68 17.05
CA VAL A 303 8.95 -9.45 16.98
C VAL A 303 9.25 -8.95 18.39
N ARG A 304 10.54 -8.71 18.68
CA ARG A 304 10.99 -8.04 19.90
C ARG A 304 11.18 -6.57 19.59
N ILE A 305 10.61 -5.71 20.43
CA ILE A 305 10.64 -4.26 20.27
C ILE A 305 11.07 -3.63 21.59
N SER A 306 11.96 -2.66 21.54
CA SER A 306 12.34 -1.86 22.70
C SER A 306 12.35 -0.37 22.39
N GLY A 307 12.04 0.43 23.39
CA GLY A 307 11.88 1.87 23.23
C GLY A 307 11.56 2.61 24.52
N ASP A 308 11.21 3.88 24.38
CA ASP A 308 10.70 4.72 25.45
C ASP A 308 9.23 5.04 25.21
N TYR A 309 8.49 5.27 26.28
CA TYR A 309 7.12 5.78 26.23
C TYR A 309 6.97 6.98 27.16
N TRP A 310 6.00 7.84 26.86
CA TRP A 310 5.62 8.95 27.73
C TRP A 310 4.14 9.28 27.62
N GLN A 311 3.60 9.87 28.68
CA GLN A 311 2.23 10.37 28.79
C GLN A 311 2.26 11.77 29.44
N LYS A 312 1.54 12.72 28.85
CA LYS A 312 1.39 14.08 29.38
C LYS A 312 0.03 14.24 30.04
N PHE A 313 0.01 14.80 31.25
CA PHE A 313 -1.21 15.10 31.99
C PHE A 313 -1.29 16.60 32.30
N SER A 314 -2.37 17.25 31.88
CA SER A 314 -2.57 18.68 32.15
C SER A 314 -3.00 18.91 33.63
N PRO A 315 -2.49 19.96 34.29
CA PRO A 315 -2.83 20.29 35.67
C PRO A 315 -4.34 20.54 35.82
N GLY A 316 -4.95 19.87 36.81
CA GLY A 316 -6.40 19.91 37.09
C GLY A 316 -7.24 18.79 36.46
N ARG A 317 -6.82 18.21 35.32
CA ARG A 317 -7.37 16.93 34.79
C ARG A 317 -6.56 15.73 35.27
N GLY A 318 -5.22 15.84 35.31
CA GLY A 318 -4.33 14.76 35.75
C GLY A 318 -4.57 14.30 37.19
N SER A 319 -4.95 15.24 38.07
CA SER A 319 -5.34 14.96 39.47
C SER A 319 -6.68 14.23 39.62
N ARG A 320 -7.44 14.02 38.54
CA ARG A 320 -8.68 13.22 38.53
C ARG A 320 -8.47 11.78 38.08
N ILE A 321 -7.28 11.44 37.57
CA ILE A 321 -6.96 10.11 37.06
C ILE A 321 -6.15 9.38 38.15
N PRO A 322 -6.71 8.34 38.79
CA PRO A 322 -5.99 7.53 39.77
C PRO A 322 -4.69 6.96 39.20
N GLU A 323 -3.67 6.80 40.04
CA GLU A 323 -2.36 6.26 39.60
C GLU A 323 -2.48 4.86 38.95
N ALA A 324 -3.43 4.04 39.43
CA ALA A 324 -3.74 2.73 38.85
C ALA A 324 -4.32 2.76 37.43
N GLU A 325 -4.88 3.91 37.00
CA GLU A 325 -5.43 4.14 35.66
C GLU A 325 -4.40 4.79 34.71
N ARG A 326 -3.20 5.11 35.20
CA ARG A 326 -2.09 5.68 34.43
C ARG A 326 -1.20 4.55 33.90
N GLY A 327 -0.54 4.79 32.76
CA GLY A 327 0.35 3.82 32.12
C GLY A 327 -0.22 3.22 30.83
N LEU A 328 0.40 2.13 30.38
CA LEU A 328 0.16 1.51 29.08
C LEU A 328 0.04 -0.01 29.22
N ILE A 329 -0.94 -0.58 28.52
CA ILE A 329 -1.04 -2.03 28.30
C ILE A 329 -0.83 -2.30 26.83
N PHE A 330 -0.11 -3.39 26.52
CA PHE A 330 0.05 -3.92 25.16
C PHE A 330 -0.80 -5.20 25.02
N PRO A 331 -2.03 -5.14 24.47
CA PRO A 331 -2.95 -6.27 24.46
C PRO A 331 -2.42 -7.49 23.69
N GLN A 332 -1.54 -7.27 22.73
CA GLN A 332 -0.97 -8.32 21.85
C GLN A 332 0.37 -8.87 22.33
N ALA A 333 0.84 -8.44 23.51
CA ALA A 333 2.14 -8.83 24.01
C ALA A 333 2.11 -10.21 24.66
N ARG A 334 3.07 -11.05 24.27
CA ARG A 334 3.37 -12.29 25.01
C ARG A 334 4.16 -12.01 26.28
N GLN A 335 5.03 -11.01 26.22
CA GLN A 335 5.87 -10.57 27.33
C GLN A 335 6.04 -9.05 27.25
N VAL A 336 5.97 -8.38 28.39
CA VAL A 336 6.21 -6.93 28.53
C VAL A 336 7.10 -6.72 29.74
N HIS A 337 8.13 -5.90 29.58
CA HIS A 337 8.99 -5.43 30.65
C HIS A 337 9.08 -3.92 30.62
N PHE A 338 8.65 -3.27 31.70
CA PHE A 338 8.86 -1.84 31.91
C PHE A 338 10.07 -1.62 32.81
N ARG A 339 10.89 -0.61 32.51
CA ARG A 339 12.07 -0.22 33.28
C ARG A 339 12.16 1.30 33.37
N ASP A 340 12.84 1.78 34.41
CA ASP A 340 13.20 3.20 34.55
C ASP A 340 12.00 4.16 34.49
N ASN A 341 10.88 3.77 35.12
CA ASN A 341 9.68 4.62 35.17
C ASN A 341 10.00 5.91 35.96
N TYR A 342 9.70 7.06 35.36
CA TYR A 342 9.89 8.37 35.96
C TYR A 342 8.61 9.19 35.90
N LEU A 343 8.44 10.04 36.91
CA LEU A 343 7.41 11.06 36.98
C LEU A 343 8.11 12.41 37.10
N ARG A 344 7.83 13.32 36.17
CA ARG A 344 8.36 14.68 36.19
C ARG A 344 7.20 15.67 36.23
N GLU A 345 7.10 16.39 37.32
CA GLU A 345 6.10 17.46 37.47
C GLU A 345 6.69 18.79 36.99
N THR A 346 5.99 19.45 36.07
CA THR A 346 6.25 20.83 35.66
C THR A 346 5.04 21.72 35.99
N PRO A 347 5.21 23.04 36.14
CA PRO A 347 4.09 23.94 36.47
C PRO A 347 2.93 23.90 35.47
N GLN A 348 3.18 23.45 34.24
CA GLN A 348 2.21 23.39 33.14
C GLN A 348 1.74 21.97 32.80
N GLU A 349 2.51 20.92 33.15
CA GLU A 349 2.23 19.52 32.76
C GLU A 349 2.90 18.51 33.73
N GLU A 350 2.26 17.38 33.97
CA GLU A 350 2.84 16.21 34.64
C GLU A 350 3.21 15.16 33.58
N LEU A 351 4.49 14.77 33.51
CA LEU A 351 5.03 13.84 32.51
C LEU A 351 5.38 12.51 33.17
N LEU A 352 4.67 11.45 32.78
CA LEU A 352 4.97 10.07 33.16
C LEU A 352 5.67 9.36 31.99
N GLY A 353 6.77 8.67 32.22
CA GLY A 353 7.44 7.92 31.14
C GLY A 353 8.35 6.82 31.64
N GLY A 354 8.92 6.07 30.72
CA GLY A 354 9.84 4.97 31.03
C GLY A 354 10.30 4.24 29.79
N ARG A 355 11.09 3.18 29.99
CA ARG A 355 11.52 2.26 28.94
C ARG A 355 10.63 1.03 28.91
N PHE A 356 10.38 0.52 27.73
CA PHE A 356 9.67 -0.73 27.53
C PHE A 356 10.46 -1.68 26.64
N GLU A 357 10.28 -2.96 26.90
CA GLU A 357 10.66 -4.05 26.03
C GLU A 357 9.47 -5.00 25.92
N VAL A 358 9.08 -5.31 24.69
CA VAL A 358 7.88 -6.10 24.42
C VAL A 358 8.14 -7.13 23.34
N LEU A 359 7.55 -8.31 23.54
CA LEU A 359 7.56 -9.41 22.59
C LEU A 359 6.15 -9.56 22.01
N LEU A 360 5.97 -9.17 20.74
CA LEU A 360 4.68 -9.16 20.06
C LEU A 360 4.60 -10.30 19.05
N GLN A 361 3.45 -10.97 18.99
CA GLN A 361 3.12 -11.86 17.89
C GLN A 361 2.43 -11.07 16.77
N GLN A 362 2.98 -11.14 15.55
CA GLN A 362 2.52 -10.38 14.39
C GLN A 362 2.07 -11.33 13.27
N PRO A 363 0.87 -11.13 12.68
CA PRO A 363 0.35 -11.98 11.61
C PRO A 363 0.98 -11.64 10.25
N LEU A 364 2.30 -11.83 10.11
CA LEU A 364 3.05 -11.46 8.90
C LEU A 364 2.83 -12.48 7.77
N ASN A 365 2.73 -12.01 6.52
CA ASN A 365 2.45 -12.88 5.36
C ASN A 365 3.66 -12.99 4.41
N HIS A 366 4.40 -14.07 4.58
CA HIS A 366 5.65 -14.31 3.85
C HIS A 366 5.48 -14.86 2.42
N THR A 367 4.25 -15.11 1.95
CA THR A 367 3.99 -15.70 0.60
C THR A 367 4.67 -14.90 -0.52
N ARG A 368 4.77 -13.58 -0.35
CA ARG A 368 5.31 -12.63 -1.34
C ARG A 368 6.83 -12.44 -1.26
N TYR A 369 7.53 -13.25 -0.45
CA TYR A 369 8.99 -13.15 -0.29
C TYR A 369 9.72 -13.30 -1.63
N PRO A 370 10.66 -12.39 -2.01
CA PRO A 370 11.30 -11.35 -1.19
C PRO A 370 10.72 -9.95 -1.39
N LEU A 371 9.67 -9.82 -2.19
CA LEU A 371 8.97 -8.57 -2.51
C LEU A 371 7.86 -8.27 -1.49
N ASN A 372 7.97 -8.83 -0.29
CA ASN A 372 6.97 -8.66 0.74
C ASN A 372 7.13 -7.30 1.44
N ARG A 373 5.96 -6.71 1.72
CA ARG A 373 5.80 -5.51 2.54
C ARG A 373 4.97 -5.93 3.72
N GLU A 374 5.50 -5.70 4.90
CA GLU A 374 4.85 -6.08 6.14
C GLU A 374 4.48 -4.83 6.93
N GLN A 375 3.49 -4.99 7.80
CA GLN A 375 3.08 -3.96 8.74
C GLN A 375 3.20 -4.54 10.13
N ILE A 376 4.05 -3.95 10.95
CA ILE A 376 4.14 -4.28 12.37
C ILE A 376 3.20 -3.33 13.09
N LEU A 377 2.23 -3.91 13.78
CA LEU A 377 1.19 -3.19 14.50
C LEU A 377 1.50 -3.26 16.00
N ILE A 378 1.90 -2.12 16.57
CA ILE A 378 2.17 -2.00 17.99
C ILE A 378 0.92 -1.40 18.62
N ARG A 379 0.04 -2.25 19.14
CA ARG A 379 -1.21 -1.82 19.79
C ARG A 379 -0.98 -1.58 21.26
N PHE A 380 -1.44 -0.44 21.74
CA PHE A 380 -1.40 -0.07 23.14
C PHE A 380 -2.65 0.70 23.56
N SER A 381 -3.01 0.55 24.82
CA SER A 381 -4.24 1.11 25.38
C SER A 381 -4.02 1.55 26.83
N ALA A 382 -4.98 2.30 27.34
CA ALA A 382 -5.07 2.58 28.77
C ALA A 382 -5.36 1.28 29.55
N PRO A 383 -5.05 1.23 30.85
CA PRO A 383 -5.50 0.14 31.72
C PRO A 383 -7.00 -0.11 31.60
N GLU A 384 -7.42 -1.38 31.69
CA GLU A 384 -8.85 -1.76 31.56
C GLU A 384 -9.76 -1.10 32.61
N SER A 385 -9.18 -0.66 33.74
CA SER A 385 -9.87 0.11 34.77
C SER A 385 -10.28 1.52 34.33
N SER A 386 -9.70 2.05 33.25
CA SER A 386 -9.83 3.45 32.84
C SER A 386 -11.03 3.66 31.90
N GLU A 387 -12.25 3.67 32.44
CA GLU A 387 -13.50 3.62 31.64
C GLU A 387 -13.76 4.81 30.71
N ASN A 388 -13.12 5.95 30.95
CA ASN A 388 -13.32 7.20 30.19
C ASN A 388 -12.01 7.79 29.63
N LEU A 389 -10.92 7.03 29.65
CA LEU A 389 -9.60 7.49 29.24
C LEU A 389 -9.30 7.03 27.80
N VAL A 390 -8.91 7.98 26.95
CA VAL A 390 -8.60 7.74 25.55
C VAL A 390 -7.19 8.24 25.24
N LEU A 391 -6.33 7.34 24.79
CA LEU A 391 -4.98 7.71 24.38
C LEU A 391 -5.02 8.41 23.01
N ILE A 392 -4.29 9.51 22.88
CA ILE A 392 -4.06 10.22 21.62
C ILE A 392 -2.56 10.36 21.39
N PRO A 393 -2.05 10.30 20.15
CA PRO A 393 -0.63 10.47 19.90
C PRO A 393 -0.18 11.91 20.22
N ASP A 394 0.93 12.04 20.94
CA ASP A 394 1.58 13.32 21.24
C ASP A 394 2.40 13.81 20.04
N LEU A 395 1.71 14.24 18.97
CA LEU A 395 2.33 14.64 17.70
C LEU A 395 3.33 15.79 17.86
N GLU A 396 3.13 16.69 18.84
CA GLU A 396 3.99 17.85 19.09
C GLU A 396 5.36 17.47 19.66
N ALA A 397 5.50 16.29 20.28
CA ALA A 397 6.78 15.81 20.79
C ALA A 397 7.70 15.28 19.68
N TYR A 398 7.19 15.03 18.48
CA TYR A 398 7.97 14.51 17.36
C TYR A 398 8.47 15.65 16.47
N SER A 399 9.76 15.66 16.18
CA SER A 399 10.40 16.63 15.28
C SER A 399 10.15 16.30 13.80
N ASP A 400 9.96 15.03 13.46
CA ASP A 400 9.71 14.55 12.10
C ASP A 400 8.29 13.97 11.99
N SER A 401 7.47 14.64 11.17
CA SER A 401 6.08 14.22 10.90
C SER A 401 5.99 12.97 10.00
N GLN A 402 7.07 12.59 9.31
CA GLN A 402 7.09 11.44 8.41
C GLN A 402 7.54 10.14 9.09
N ASN A 403 8.44 10.23 10.08
CA ASN A 403 8.97 9.09 10.83
C ASN A 403 8.58 9.16 12.32
N LEU A 404 7.28 9.30 12.57
CA LEU A 404 6.73 9.31 13.92
C LEU A 404 7.15 8.05 14.70
N GLY A 405 7.66 8.26 15.91
CA GLY A 405 7.96 7.19 16.84
C GLY A 405 9.22 6.39 16.56
N LEU A 406 10.14 6.86 15.72
CA LEU A 406 11.44 6.20 15.49
C LEU A 406 12.61 7.01 16.05
N ASP A 407 13.63 6.31 16.53
CA ASP A 407 14.95 6.90 16.74
C ASP A 407 15.63 7.20 15.39
N SER A 408 16.38 8.30 15.34
CA SER A 408 17.25 8.68 14.23
C SER A 408 18.24 7.60 13.78
N ALA A 409 18.70 6.75 14.71
CA ALA A 409 19.62 5.65 14.43
C ALA A 409 18.92 4.30 14.19
N PHE A 410 17.59 4.28 14.10
CA PHE A 410 16.81 3.06 13.99
C PHE A 410 17.13 2.31 12.69
N GLN A 411 17.56 1.05 12.82
CA GLN A 411 17.84 0.16 11.71
C GLN A 411 17.34 -1.26 12.02
N ILE A 412 16.92 -1.96 10.97
CA ILE A 412 16.47 -3.34 11.05
C ILE A 412 17.22 -4.14 9.99
N ASP A 413 17.86 -5.23 10.38
CA ASP A 413 18.63 -6.07 9.47
C ASP A 413 17.76 -6.67 8.37
N GLY A 414 18.13 -6.40 7.11
CA GLY A 414 17.42 -6.93 5.95
C GLY A 414 16.05 -6.30 5.68
N TRP A 415 15.71 -5.21 6.36
CA TRP A 415 14.46 -4.47 6.19
C TRP A 415 14.70 -2.97 6.08
N GLN A 416 13.80 -2.28 5.38
CA GLN A 416 13.77 -0.83 5.30
C GLN A 416 12.40 -0.36 5.79
N VAL A 417 12.39 0.58 6.72
CA VAL A 417 11.17 1.30 7.07
C VAL A 417 10.88 2.30 5.96
N TYR A 418 9.66 2.32 5.45
CA TYR A 418 9.24 3.32 4.45
C TYR A 418 8.11 4.23 4.93
N GLN A 419 7.40 3.85 5.99
CA GLN A 419 6.35 4.68 6.57
C GLN A 419 6.10 4.30 8.02
N THR A 420 5.95 5.30 8.88
CA THR A 420 5.42 5.12 10.23
C THR A 420 4.24 6.06 10.46
N GLY A 421 3.35 5.68 11.37
CA GLY A 421 2.21 6.51 11.70
C GLY A 421 1.38 5.90 12.80
N PHE A 422 0.64 6.74 13.51
CA PHE A 422 -0.36 6.26 14.44
C PHE A 422 -1.65 5.98 13.68
N ASN A 423 -2.34 4.92 14.08
CA ASN A 423 -3.66 4.56 13.61
C ASN A 423 -4.50 4.24 14.84
N TYR A 424 -5.81 4.37 14.72
CA TYR A 424 -6.71 3.88 15.75
C TYR A 424 -7.49 2.68 15.22
N VAL A 425 -7.92 1.81 16.13
CA VAL A 425 -8.91 0.78 15.84
C VAL A 425 -10.06 1.01 16.78
N LEU A 426 -11.21 1.36 16.22
CA LEU A 426 -12.45 1.32 16.99
C LEU A 426 -12.79 -0.15 17.23
N PRO A 427 -13.13 -0.53 18.46
CA PRO A 427 -13.65 -1.85 18.70
C PRO A 427 -14.97 -2.00 17.93
N GLU A 428 -15.01 -2.87 16.91
CA GLU A 428 -16.28 -3.29 16.35
C GLU A 428 -17.06 -3.99 17.46
N SER A 429 -18.33 -3.61 17.66
CA SER A 429 -19.23 -4.32 18.55
C SER A 429 -19.37 -5.74 18.00
N SER A 430 -18.50 -6.64 18.45
CA SER A 430 -18.50 -8.03 18.05
C SER A 430 -19.88 -8.57 18.39
N GLY A 431 -20.62 -9.04 17.37
CA GLY A 431 -22.03 -9.47 17.47
C GLY A 431 -22.29 -10.69 18.36
N LEU A 432 -21.40 -10.97 19.30
CA LEU A 432 -21.58 -11.99 20.32
C LEU A 432 -22.45 -11.41 21.44
N HIS A 433 -23.77 -11.54 21.27
CA HIS A 433 -24.79 -11.22 22.27
C HIS A 433 -24.75 -12.21 23.45
N LEU A 434 -23.63 -12.24 24.20
CA LEU A 434 -23.58 -12.91 25.49
C LEU A 434 -23.81 -11.86 26.58
N SER A 435 -25.05 -11.86 27.08
CA SER A 435 -25.49 -11.43 28.41
C SER A 435 -24.59 -10.44 29.19
N ALA A 436 -25.11 -9.21 29.34
CA ALA A 436 -24.94 -8.27 30.46
C ALA A 436 -23.54 -7.72 30.83
N ASN A 437 -22.44 -8.25 30.30
CA ASN A 437 -21.10 -7.66 30.46
C ASN A 437 -20.41 -7.56 29.11
N VAL A 438 -20.96 -6.76 28.19
CA VAL A 438 -20.23 -6.33 26.99
C VAL A 438 -18.96 -5.67 27.48
N GLN A 439 -17.84 -6.37 27.28
CA GLN A 439 -16.49 -5.94 27.64
C GLN A 439 -16.34 -4.49 27.20
N ARG A 440 -16.14 -3.61 28.18
CA ARG A 440 -16.02 -2.16 28.02
C ARG A 440 -14.72 -1.88 27.25
N GLN A 441 -14.75 -2.03 25.93
CA GLN A 441 -13.54 -1.94 25.11
C GLN A 441 -13.06 -0.48 25.07
N THR A 442 -11.91 -0.23 25.69
CA THR A 442 -11.16 1.02 25.55
C THR A 442 -10.61 1.13 24.13
N PRO A 443 -10.66 2.30 23.48
CA PRO A 443 -10.10 2.47 22.14
C PRO A 443 -8.59 2.19 22.15
N GLU A 444 -8.12 1.36 21.22
CA GLU A 444 -6.71 1.00 21.08
C GLU A 444 -6.00 1.99 20.14
N LEU A 445 -4.89 2.57 20.62
CA LEU A 445 -3.98 3.34 19.78
C LEU A 445 -2.93 2.38 19.22
N THR A 446 -2.69 2.45 17.92
CA THR A 446 -1.76 1.57 17.21
C THR A 446 -0.65 2.39 16.59
N LEU A 447 0.60 2.14 16.97
CA LEU A 447 1.74 2.62 16.19
C LEU A 447 2.01 1.61 15.07
N LYS A 448 1.86 2.05 13.84
CA LYS A 448 2.06 1.25 12.63
C LYS A 448 3.45 1.51 12.08
N LEU A 449 4.23 0.45 11.95
CA LEU A 449 5.53 0.45 11.30
C LEU A 449 5.44 -0.33 9.99
N SER A 450 5.54 0.36 8.86
CA SER A 450 5.48 -0.27 7.55
C SER A 450 6.89 -0.50 7.01
N ILE A 451 7.21 -1.78 6.81
CA ILE A 451 8.55 -2.23 6.44
C ILE A 451 8.53 -2.98 5.11
N ARG A 452 9.62 -2.89 4.37
CA ARG A 452 9.85 -3.62 3.12
C ARG A 452 11.18 -4.35 3.18
N ARG A 453 11.26 -5.56 2.63
CA ARG A 453 12.52 -6.31 2.56
C ARG A 453 13.55 -5.61 1.70
N SER A 454 14.83 -5.77 2.04
CA SER A 454 15.93 -5.40 1.15
C SER A 454 16.03 -6.38 -0.02
N PHE A 455 15.46 -5.99 -1.16
CA PHE A 455 15.28 -6.87 -2.32
C PHE A 455 16.60 -7.44 -2.89
N TRP A 456 17.58 -6.57 -3.17
CA TRP A 456 18.79 -6.96 -3.91
C TRP A 456 19.65 -8.00 -3.20
N GLY A 457 19.79 -7.91 -1.88
CA GLY A 457 20.56 -8.87 -1.10
C GLY A 457 19.98 -10.27 -1.21
N VAL A 458 18.66 -10.40 -1.10
CA VAL A 458 17.97 -11.70 -1.19
C VAL A 458 18.03 -12.26 -2.61
N VAL A 459 17.86 -11.41 -3.63
CA VAL A 459 17.89 -11.84 -5.02
C VAL A 459 19.26 -12.35 -5.42
N ILE A 460 20.32 -11.62 -5.09
CA ILE A 460 21.68 -12.04 -5.43
C ILE A 460 22.01 -13.37 -4.75
N LEU A 461 21.66 -13.52 -3.47
CA LEU A 461 21.97 -14.74 -2.70
C LEU A 461 21.25 -15.98 -3.26
N ASN A 462 19.99 -15.86 -3.68
CA ASN A 462 19.17 -17.01 -4.06
C ASN A 462 19.07 -17.24 -5.59
N LEU A 463 18.89 -16.18 -6.38
CA LEU A 463 18.66 -16.33 -7.83
C LEU A 463 19.95 -16.54 -8.63
N LEU A 464 21.11 -16.12 -8.11
CA LEU A 464 22.38 -16.35 -8.80
C LEU A 464 22.61 -17.84 -9.04
N TYR A 465 22.37 -18.67 -8.02
CA TYR A 465 22.52 -20.12 -8.11
C TYR A 465 21.51 -20.74 -9.09
N VAL A 466 20.23 -20.36 -9.01
CA VAL A 466 19.18 -20.79 -9.95
C VAL A 466 19.56 -20.46 -11.40
N GLY A 467 20.02 -19.22 -11.66
CA GLY A 467 20.44 -18.78 -12.98
C GLY A 467 21.63 -19.57 -13.52
N MET A 468 22.63 -19.86 -12.67
CA MET A 468 23.78 -20.70 -13.04
C MET A 468 23.35 -22.10 -13.45
N VAL A 469 22.48 -22.75 -12.69
CA VAL A 469 21.99 -24.10 -13.01
C VAL A 469 21.20 -24.10 -14.33
N LEU A 470 20.32 -23.11 -14.55
CA LEU A 470 19.57 -22.99 -15.80
C LEU A 470 20.48 -22.77 -17.02
N LEU A 471 21.54 -21.98 -16.88
CA LEU A 471 22.52 -21.76 -17.95
C LEU A 471 23.31 -23.05 -18.26
N LEU A 472 23.72 -23.79 -17.23
CA LEU A 472 24.45 -25.06 -17.40
C LEU A 472 23.56 -26.13 -18.05
N LEU A 473 22.30 -26.26 -17.63
CA LEU A 473 21.34 -27.16 -18.25
C LEU A 473 21.08 -26.80 -19.71
N PHE A 474 20.94 -25.51 -20.02
CA PHE A 474 20.78 -25.05 -21.40
C PHE A 474 22.03 -25.33 -22.25
N TRP A 475 23.22 -25.21 -21.66
CA TRP A 475 24.47 -25.54 -22.33
C TRP A 475 24.56 -27.04 -22.67
N VAL A 476 24.16 -27.91 -21.75
CA VAL A 476 24.03 -29.36 -21.98
C VAL A 476 23.01 -29.63 -23.09
N LEU A 477 21.87 -28.94 -23.08
CA LEU A 477 20.82 -29.08 -24.08
C LEU A 477 21.28 -28.63 -25.49
N ILE A 478 22.09 -27.59 -25.62
CA ILE A 478 22.63 -27.18 -26.94
C ILE A 478 23.68 -28.17 -27.45
N ARG A 479 24.53 -28.70 -26.55
CA ARG A 479 25.58 -29.68 -26.88
C ARG A 479 25.03 -31.00 -27.40
N THR A 480 23.85 -31.40 -26.93
CA THR A 480 23.14 -32.60 -27.37
C THR A 480 22.52 -32.39 -28.75
N THR A 481 23.25 -32.82 -29.79
CA THR A 481 22.85 -32.76 -31.20
C THR A 481 23.16 -34.12 -31.81
N HIS A 482 22.32 -34.63 -32.73
CA HIS A 482 22.44 -35.95 -33.35
C HIS A 482 23.82 -36.18 -33.99
N ARG A 483 24.51 -35.12 -34.41
CA ARG A 483 25.88 -35.16 -34.95
C ARG A 483 26.96 -35.62 -33.94
N TYR A 484 26.73 -35.46 -32.64
CA TYR A 484 27.69 -35.79 -31.58
C TYR A 484 27.15 -36.83 -30.59
N GLN A 485 25.99 -37.41 -30.86
CA GLN A 485 25.27 -38.24 -29.90
C GLN A 485 25.99 -39.55 -29.58
N GLU A 486 26.67 -40.15 -30.57
CA GLU A 486 27.52 -41.34 -30.37
C GLU A 486 28.72 -41.10 -29.43
N LEU A 487 29.10 -39.83 -29.20
CA LEU A 487 30.15 -39.47 -28.24
C LEU A 487 29.64 -39.37 -26.80
N TYR A 488 28.33 -39.34 -26.57
CA TYR A 488 27.75 -39.11 -25.25
C TYR A 488 27.09 -40.39 -24.72
N ARG A 489 27.63 -40.91 -23.62
CA ARG A 489 26.99 -41.97 -22.85
C ARG A 489 25.90 -41.36 -21.97
N PRO A 490 24.85 -42.11 -21.61
CA PRO A 490 23.83 -41.60 -20.67
C PRO A 490 24.43 -41.02 -19.38
N LEU A 491 25.51 -41.63 -18.87
CA LEU A 491 26.20 -41.16 -17.67
C LEU A 491 26.79 -39.74 -17.81
N ASP A 492 27.16 -39.32 -19.02
CA ASP A 492 27.73 -38.00 -19.30
C ASP A 492 26.72 -36.86 -19.13
N ILE A 493 25.43 -37.19 -19.04
CA ILE A 493 24.32 -36.25 -18.84
C ILE A 493 23.67 -36.44 -17.48
N PHE A 494 23.50 -37.69 -17.02
CA PHE A 494 23.04 -37.97 -15.66
C PHE A 494 23.98 -37.44 -14.60
N GLY A 495 25.31 -37.55 -14.80
CA GLY A 495 26.31 -37.05 -13.87
C GLY A 495 26.14 -35.55 -13.58
N PRO A 496 26.15 -34.66 -14.61
CA PRO A 496 25.87 -33.25 -14.45
C PRO A 496 24.49 -32.95 -13.86
N ALA A 497 23.42 -33.64 -14.28
CA ALA A 497 22.07 -33.41 -13.77
C ALA A 497 21.98 -33.71 -12.25
N ILE A 498 22.54 -34.84 -11.81
CA ILE A 498 22.59 -35.22 -10.39
C ILE A 498 23.50 -34.26 -9.61
N GLY A 499 24.65 -33.90 -10.18
CA GLY A 499 25.61 -32.97 -9.59
C GLY A 499 25.04 -31.55 -9.39
N LEU A 500 24.14 -31.12 -10.27
CA LEU A 500 23.41 -29.84 -10.15
C LEU A 500 22.21 -29.92 -9.19
N LEU A 501 21.58 -31.10 -9.05
CA LEU A 501 20.40 -31.27 -8.20
C LEU A 501 20.74 -31.15 -6.71
N PHE A 502 21.85 -31.71 -6.25
CA PHE A 502 22.17 -31.75 -4.81
C PHE A 502 22.41 -30.35 -4.21
N PRO A 503 23.28 -29.48 -4.76
CA PRO A 503 23.46 -28.15 -4.19
C PRO A 503 22.22 -27.26 -4.41
N LEU A 504 21.37 -27.56 -5.41
CA LEU A 504 20.07 -26.92 -5.58
C LEU A 504 19.07 -27.26 -4.48
N LEU A 505 19.01 -28.53 -4.05
CA LEU A 505 18.20 -28.93 -2.89
C LEU A 505 18.69 -28.27 -1.60
N PHE A 506 20.02 -28.17 -1.42
CA PHE A 506 20.59 -27.47 -0.27
C PHE A 506 20.27 -25.97 -0.28
N ALA A 507 20.40 -25.31 -1.44
CA ALA A 507 20.03 -23.90 -1.60
C ALA A 507 18.54 -23.66 -1.29
N HIS A 508 17.65 -24.52 -1.79
CA HIS A 508 16.22 -24.45 -1.51
C HIS A 508 15.90 -24.70 -0.03
N SER A 509 16.56 -25.67 0.61
CA SER A 509 16.40 -25.91 2.05
C SER A 509 16.85 -24.69 2.89
N ASN A 510 17.94 -24.05 2.52
CA ASN A 510 18.44 -22.87 3.23
C ASN A 510 17.50 -21.66 3.11
N LEU A 511 16.78 -21.53 1.99
CA LEU A 511 15.74 -20.52 1.84
C LEU A 511 14.67 -20.66 2.94
N HIS A 512 14.20 -21.88 3.20
CA HIS A 512 13.19 -22.16 4.23
C HIS A 512 13.73 -22.06 5.66
N LEU A 513 15.00 -22.41 5.88
CA LEU A 513 15.65 -22.22 7.19
C LEU A 513 15.79 -20.74 7.56
N GLY A 514 16.00 -19.86 6.57
CA GLY A 514 16.05 -18.40 6.79
C GLY A 514 14.70 -17.76 7.11
N VAL A 515 13.59 -18.46 6.90
CA VAL A 515 12.20 -17.97 7.07
C VAL A 515 11.38 -18.96 7.93
N THR A 516 12.03 -19.60 8.91
CA THR A 516 11.49 -20.67 9.77
C THR A 516 10.09 -20.41 10.36
N GLY A 517 9.04 -21.09 9.88
CA GLY A 517 7.74 -21.14 10.57
C GLY A 517 6.50 -20.87 9.73
N VAL A 518 6.59 -20.94 8.40
CA VAL A 518 5.43 -20.72 7.51
C VAL A 518 5.14 -22.00 6.74
N GLU A 519 3.95 -22.57 6.92
CA GLU A 519 3.47 -23.76 6.18
C GLU A 519 3.09 -23.46 4.71
N ARG A 520 3.55 -22.33 4.15
CA ARG A 520 3.10 -21.82 2.84
C ARG A 520 4.26 -21.68 1.88
N LEU A 521 3.97 -21.92 0.59
CA LEU A 521 4.91 -21.71 -0.51
C LEU A 521 5.26 -20.22 -0.65
N PHE A 522 6.54 -19.94 -0.82
CA PHE A 522 7.07 -18.62 -1.15
C PHE A 522 7.12 -18.42 -2.65
N TYR A 523 7.04 -17.17 -3.10
CA TYR A 523 7.25 -16.83 -4.51
C TYR A 523 8.61 -17.34 -5.05
N LEU A 524 9.67 -17.37 -4.23
CA LEU A 524 10.96 -17.93 -4.64
C LEU A 524 10.97 -19.45 -4.80
N ASP A 525 10.05 -20.20 -4.17
CA ASP A 525 10.01 -21.66 -4.32
C ASP A 525 9.75 -22.05 -5.78
N PHE A 526 8.96 -21.25 -6.49
CA PHE A 526 8.69 -21.45 -7.92
C PHE A 526 9.93 -21.34 -8.80
N PHE A 527 10.96 -20.57 -8.39
CA PHE A 527 12.25 -20.53 -9.09
C PHE A 527 13.01 -21.84 -8.95
N TYR A 528 12.90 -22.52 -7.81
CA TYR A 528 13.50 -23.85 -7.64
C TYR A 528 12.68 -24.93 -8.36
N PHE A 529 11.34 -24.85 -8.28
CA PHE A 529 10.45 -25.80 -8.96
C PHE A 529 10.62 -25.80 -10.48
N ILE A 530 10.77 -24.63 -11.11
CA ILE A 530 11.02 -24.58 -12.56
C ILE A 530 12.35 -25.25 -12.90
N VAL A 531 13.40 -25.09 -12.08
CA VAL A 531 14.68 -25.76 -12.32
C VAL A 531 14.56 -27.27 -12.17
N TYR A 532 13.88 -27.77 -11.14
CA TYR A 532 13.64 -29.21 -10.99
C TYR A 532 12.92 -29.78 -12.21
N TRP A 533 11.90 -29.08 -12.71
CA TRP A 533 11.19 -29.47 -13.91
C TRP A 533 12.09 -29.44 -15.15
N MET A 534 12.92 -28.39 -15.32
CA MET A 534 13.87 -28.32 -16.44
C MET A 534 14.92 -29.43 -16.39
N ILE A 535 15.40 -29.83 -15.21
CA ILE A 535 16.31 -30.98 -15.07
C ILE A 535 15.63 -32.24 -15.63
N VAL A 536 14.40 -32.52 -15.22
CA VAL A 536 13.64 -33.69 -15.70
C VAL A 536 13.43 -33.63 -17.21
N VAL A 537 13.02 -32.48 -17.76
CA VAL A 537 12.78 -32.31 -19.19
C VAL A 537 14.05 -32.49 -20.02
N VAL A 538 15.18 -31.92 -19.58
CA VAL A 538 16.47 -32.08 -20.29
C VAL A 538 16.94 -33.53 -20.26
N VAL A 539 16.81 -34.22 -19.11
CA VAL A 539 17.15 -35.65 -19.00
C VAL A 539 16.21 -36.51 -19.86
N ALA A 540 14.91 -36.23 -19.83
CA ALA A 540 13.91 -36.95 -20.63
C ALA A 540 14.15 -36.79 -22.13
N HIS A 541 14.44 -35.56 -22.59
CA HIS A 541 14.77 -35.31 -23.99
C HIS A 541 15.90 -36.22 -24.47
N PHE A 542 16.97 -36.33 -23.69
CA PHE A 542 18.09 -37.21 -24.04
C PHE A 542 17.70 -38.70 -24.05
N LEU A 543 16.93 -39.17 -23.06
CA LEU A 543 16.54 -40.58 -22.96
C LEU A 543 15.63 -41.06 -24.10
N PHE A 544 14.78 -40.18 -24.61
CA PHE A 544 13.76 -40.50 -25.61
C PHE A 544 14.12 -40.03 -27.03
N GLN A 545 15.26 -39.37 -27.21
CA GLN A 545 15.69 -38.84 -28.51
C GLN A 545 15.76 -39.91 -29.60
N ASP A 546 16.27 -41.11 -29.28
CA ASP A 546 16.48 -42.20 -30.25
C ASP A 546 15.25 -43.09 -30.47
N LYS A 547 14.33 -43.12 -29.50
CA LYS A 547 13.21 -44.07 -29.51
C LYS A 547 12.04 -43.59 -30.36
N GLU A 548 11.89 -42.28 -30.49
CA GLU A 548 10.75 -41.66 -31.17
C GLU A 548 11.19 -40.47 -32.04
N PRO A 549 11.88 -40.70 -33.17
CA PRO A 549 12.37 -39.62 -34.04
C PRO A 549 11.24 -38.84 -34.73
N GLU A 550 10.08 -39.45 -34.92
CA GLU A 550 8.90 -38.80 -35.52
C GLU A 550 8.07 -37.99 -34.51
N ALA A 551 8.35 -38.11 -33.21
CA ALA A 551 7.63 -37.35 -32.21
C ALA A 551 7.96 -35.86 -32.33
N PHE A 552 6.95 -35.01 -32.12
CA PHE A 552 7.07 -33.58 -32.42
C PHE A 552 8.17 -32.85 -31.62
N TRP A 553 8.58 -33.41 -30.48
CA TRP A 553 9.65 -32.89 -29.62
C TRP A 553 11.06 -33.29 -30.07
N ASN A 554 11.21 -34.27 -30.97
CA ASN A 554 12.50 -34.73 -31.50
C ASN A 554 12.75 -34.30 -32.96
N LEU A 555 11.76 -33.69 -33.63
CA LEU A 555 11.90 -33.10 -34.96
C LEU A 555 13.07 -32.09 -35.02
N ASP A 556 13.90 -32.21 -36.05
CA ASP A 556 15.05 -31.33 -36.33
C ASP A 556 15.97 -31.10 -35.11
N ASP A 557 16.49 -32.18 -34.51
CA ASP A 557 17.42 -32.12 -33.37
C ASP A 557 16.80 -31.46 -32.12
N GLY A 558 15.48 -31.57 -31.95
CA GLY A 558 14.77 -30.95 -30.83
C GLY A 558 14.83 -29.43 -30.86
N ILE A 559 14.83 -28.83 -32.06
CA ILE A 559 14.89 -27.36 -32.23
C ILE A 559 13.80 -26.67 -31.43
N LEU A 560 12.60 -27.26 -31.38
CA LEU A 560 11.47 -26.71 -30.64
C LEU A 560 11.82 -26.57 -29.16
N LEU A 561 12.29 -27.65 -28.52
CA LEU A 561 12.67 -27.64 -27.11
C LEU A 561 13.81 -26.64 -26.83
N LYS A 562 14.83 -26.59 -27.69
CA LYS A 562 15.95 -25.65 -27.59
C LYS A 562 15.48 -24.19 -27.72
N ALA A 563 14.54 -23.92 -28.63
CA ALA A 563 13.99 -22.59 -28.86
C ALA A 563 12.97 -22.18 -27.77
N THR A 564 12.20 -23.11 -27.21
CA THR A 564 11.20 -22.81 -26.18
C THR A 564 11.76 -22.83 -24.76
N TYR A 565 12.97 -23.34 -24.54
CA TYR A 565 13.61 -23.42 -23.21
C TYR A 565 13.49 -22.11 -22.41
N TRP A 566 14.04 -21.00 -22.94
CA TRP A 566 14.03 -19.71 -22.25
C TRP A 566 12.65 -19.05 -22.21
N PRO A 567 11.88 -19.00 -23.32
CA PRO A 567 10.50 -18.50 -23.27
C PRO A 567 9.61 -19.26 -22.29
N PHE A 568 9.81 -20.57 -22.13
CA PHE A 568 9.06 -21.38 -21.17
C PHE A 568 9.45 -21.03 -19.73
N VAL A 569 10.75 -21.00 -19.42
CA VAL A 569 11.24 -20.64 -18.08
C VAL A 569 10.73 -19.26 -17.68
N PHE A 570 10.93 -18.25 -18.54
CA PHE A 570 10.48 -16.88 -18.22
C PHE A 570 8.97 -16.73 -18.28
N GLY A 571 8.27 -17.44 -19.17
CA GLY A 571 6.81 -17.40 -19.26
C GLY A 571 6.15 -18.03 -18.03
N PHE A 572 6.69 -19.12 -17.52
CA PHE A 572 6.25 -19.71 -16.26
C PHE A 572 6.47 -18.75 -15.09
N LEU A 573 7.68 -18.17 -14.99
CA LEU A 573 8.00 -17.20 -13.94
C LEU A 573 7.12 -15.95 -14.03
N GLU A 574 6.84 -15.44 -15.23
CA GLU A 574 5.90 -14.34 -15.44
C GLU A 574 4.50 -14.73 -15.00
N GLY A 575 3.99 -15.89 -15.40
CA GLY A 575 2.67 -16.38 -15.00
C GLY A 575 2.51 -16.49 -13.48
N VAL A 576 3.52 -17.03 -12.79
CA VAL A 576 3.55 -17.07 -11.31
C VAL A 576 3.63 -15.66 -10.72
N THR A 577 4.43 -14.78 -11.31
CA THR A 577 4.56 -13.37 -10.86
C THR A 577 3.20 -12.67 -10.95
N LEU A 578 2.47 -12.87 -12.04
CA LEU A 578 1.13 -12.35 -12.20
C LEU A 578 0.18 -12.94 -11.14
N LEU A 579 0.15 -14.26 -10.98
CA LEU A 579 -0.76 -14.94 -10.04
C LEU A 579 -0.54 -14.57 -8.56
N VAL A 580 0.71 -14.36 -8.13
CA VAL A 580 1.02 -14.10 -6.71
C VAL A 580 0.76 -12.64 -6.32
N PHE A 581 0.91 -11.71 -7.26
CA PHE A 581 0.95 -10.28 -6.97
C PHE A 581 -0.24 -9.48 -7.54
N TRP A 582 -0.95 -9.98 -8.55
CA TRP A 582 -2.07 -9.28 -9.21
C TRP A 582 -3.34 -10.11 -9.24
#